data_AF-A0A2A4J8R6-F1
#
_entry.id   AF-A0A2A4J8R6-F1
#
_cell.length_a   1.000
_cell.length_b   1.000
_cell.length_c   1.000
_cell.angle_alpha   90.00
_cell.angle_beta   90.00
_cell.angle_gamma   90.00
#
_symmetry.space_group_name_H-M   'P 1'
#
loop_
_entity.id
_entity.type
_entity.pdbx_description
1 polymer ?
#
loop_
_entity_poly.entity_id
_entity_poly.type
_entity_poly.pdbx_seq_one_letter_code
_entity_poly.pdbx_strand_id
1 'polypeptide(L)'
;VDNLGITDPKITLVEEQGKRHSQVEILDTRIGVLARPSARIFQPLYEEQLAVHISADTGPPILRGRLTSRLLPDAAGTGPALLHRTGQVRLPAAMAGLAWLSVDSLCGLYYETVVTGGNARSWSSWWLETHAGTEGGARELGGEEGWLLEPAAAELLALHVGAAYLELRARDNVTVILRTRVPQISVPPSCLPAVPGTSDNELSAKYTPGPLEDQMTDYSLFRLNVNYCTQRDKFYKLGETWTDTETCSKCWCVLGMPRCEPVQCPPVNCLVPTIKPPGQCCPICTSLDCVVGARRRTERPPAR
;
A
#
# COMPACT_ATOMS: atom_id res chain seq x y z
N VAL A 1 -14.27 5.79 -5.48
CA VAL A 1 -15.49 6.65 -5.45
C VAL A 1 -16.20 6.57 -4.09
N ASP A 2 -15.93 5.52 -3.32
CA ASP A 2 -16.60 5.21 -2.05
C ASP A 2 -16.37 6.23 -0.92
N ASN A 3 -15.27 7.00 -0.98
CA ASN A 3 -14.98 8.06 0.00
C ASN A 3 -15.74 9.38 -0.26
N LEU A 4 -16.53 9.49 -1.35
CA LEU A 4 -17.24 10.73 -1.70
C LEU A 4 -18.66 10.80 -1.13
N GLY A 5 -19.16 9.73 -0.49
CA GLY A 5 -20.52 9.70 0.08
C GLY A 5 -21.64 9.81 -0.97
N ILE A 6 -21.35 9.50 -2.23
CA ILE A 6 -22.30 9.61 -3.35
C ILE A 6 -23.05 8.29 -3.52
N THR A 7 -24.38 8.34 -3.47
CA THR A 7 -25.24 7.23 -3.88
C THR A 7 -25.28 7.16 -5.40
N ASP A 8 -24.83 6.05 -5.97
CA ASP A 8 -24.83 5.74 -7.41
C ASP A 8 -24.15 6.82 -8.32
N PRO A 9 -22.82 6.99 -8.20
CA PRO A 9 -22.07 7.97 -8.96
C PRO A 9 -22.06 7.63 -10.46
N LYS A 10 -22.55 8.55 -11.30
CA LYS A 10 -22.48 8.44 -12.76
C LYS A 10 -21.19 9.06 -13.27
N ILE A 11 -20.39 8.25 -13.97
CA ILE A 11 -19.16 8.68 -14.62
C ILE A 11 -19.46 8.89 -16.11
N THR A 12 -19.28 10.12 -16.59
CA THR A 12 -19.55 10.49 -17.98
C THR A 12 -18.29 11.03 -18.65
N LEU A 13 -18.05 10.60 -19.89
CA LEU A 13 -17.04 11.17 -20.77
C LEU A 13 -17.66 12.31 -21.55
N VAL A 14 -17.01 13.46 -21.49
CA VAL A 14 -17.46 14.72 -22.08
C VAL A 14 -16.32 15.27 -22.92
N GLU A 15 -16.61 15.68 -24.14
CA GLU A 15 -15.69 16.42 -24.99
C GLU A 15 -15.79 17.91 -24.64
N GLU A 16 -14.66 18.52 -24.32
CA GLU A 16 -14.55 19.94 -23.98
C GLU A 16 -13.91 20.71 -25.15
N GLN A 17 -14.74 21.42 -25.92
CA GLN A 17 -14.29 22.36 -26.95
C GLN A 17 -14.61 23.79 -26.54
N GLY A 18 -13.66 24.45 -25.86
CA GLY A 18 -13.82 25.81 -25.36
C GLY A 18 -14.91 25.91 -24.28
N LYS A 19 -16.04 26.55 -24.59
CA LYS A 19 -17.22 26.63 -23.69
C LYS A 19 -18.29 25.57 -23.98
N ARG A 20 -18.11 24.75 -25.01
CA ARG A 20 -19.06 23.70 -25.40
C ARG A 20 -18.64 22.39 -24.76
N HIS A 21 -19.61 21.71 -24.17
CA HIS A 21 -19.44 20.41 -23.55
C HIS A 21 -20.42 19.44 -24.22
N SER A 22 -19.91 18.45 -24.95
CA SER A 22 -20.69 17.38 -25.59
C SER A 22 -20.52 16.10 -24.79
N GLN A 23 -21.62 15.52 -24.28
CA GLN A 23 -21.55 14.20 -23.67
C GLN A 23 -21.27 13.16 -24.77
N VAL A 24 -20.21 12.39 -24.60
CA VAL A 24 -19.76 11.39 -25.59
C VAL A 24 -20.20 9.99 -25.18
N GLU A 25 -20.01 9.61 -23.92
CA GLU A 25 -20.31 8.25 -23.44
C GLU A 25 -20.58 8.21 -21.92
N ILE A 26 -21.40 7.26 -21.46
CA ILE A 26 -21.63 6.98 -20.03
C ILE A 26 -20.87 5.71 -19.68
N LEU A 27 -19.99 5.78 -18.69
CA LEU A 27 -19.22 4.62 -18.24
C LEU A 27 -20.02 3.85 -17.19
N ASP A 28 -20.20 2.55 -17.42
CA ASP A 28 -20.84 1.68 -16.43
C ASP A 28 -19.93 1.52 -15.21
N THR A 29 -20.57 1.49 -14.05
CA THR A 29 -20.06 2.16 -12.85
C THR A 29 -19.02 1.36 -12.05
N ARG A 30 -18.24 2.11 -11.26
CA ARG A 30 -17.24 1.74 -10.23
C ARG A 30 -15.82 1.44 -10.68
N ILE A 31 -15.61 0.70 -11.78
CA ILE A 31 -14.25 0.24 -12.15
C ILE A 31 -13.62 1.12 -13.24
N GLY A 32 -14.42 1.93 -13.95
CA GLY A 32 -13.89 2.89 -14.94
C GLY A 32 -13.25 2.22 -16.17
N VAL A 33 -13.60 0.95 -16.45
CA VAL A 33 -13.09 0.20 -17.60
C VAL A 33 -14.04 0.34 -18.78
N LEU A 34 -13.50 0.80 -19.91
CA LEU A 34 -14.24 1.03 -21.14
C LEU A 34 -13.99 -0.12 -22.11
N ALA A 35 -14.75 -1.22 -21.94
CA ALA A 35 -14.47 -2.48 -22.64
C ALA A 35 -14.82 -2.47 -24.14
N ARG A 36 -15.73 -1.59 -24.58
CA ARG A 36 -16.17 -1.46 -25.98
C ARG A 36 -16.40 0.01 -26.36
N PRO A 37 -15.32 0.78 -26.59
CA PRO A 37 -15.43 2.20 -26.92
C PRO A 37 -16.22 2.45 -28.19
N SER A 38 -17.13 3.43 -28.15
CA SER A 38 -17.76 3.94 -29.35
C SER A 38 -16.73 4.66 -30.23
N ALA A 39 -16.87 4.59 -31.56
CA ALA A 39 -15.92 5.24 -32.46
C ALA A 39 -15.82 6.78 -32.26
N ARG A 40 -16.81 7.38 -31.59
CA ARG A 40 -16.91 8.82 -31.32
C ARG A 40 -15.90 9.32 -30.29
N ILE A 41 -15.36 8.44 -29.45
CA ILE A 41 -14.38 8.87 -28.42
C ILE A 41 -12.97 9.03 -28.98
N PHE A 42 -12.62 8.37 -30.09
CA PHE A 42 -11.21 8.26 -30.50
C PHE A 42 -10.62 9.59 -30.94
N GLN A 43 -11.33 10.37 -31.75
CA GLN A 43 -10.83 11.67 -32.20
C GLN A 43 -10.60 12.64 -31.03
N PRO A 44 -11.59 12.92 -30.15
CA PRO A 44 -11.35 13.77 -28.99
C PRO A 44 -10.37 13.15 -27.96
N LEU A 45 -10.16 11.83 -27.96
CA LEU A 45 -9.11 11.19 -27.17
C LEU A 45 -7.71 11.55 -27.71
N TYR A 46 -7.48 11.42 -29.02
CA TYR A 46 -6.19 11.75 -29.65
C TYR A 46 -5.88 13.25 -29.62
N GLU A 47 -6.90 14.09 -29.64
CA GLU A 47 -6.77 15.54 -29.49
C GLU A 47 -6.71 16.00 -28.01
N GLU A 48 -6.73 15.05 -27.05
CA GLU A 48 -6.79 15.30 -25.60
C GLU A 48 -7.93 16.24 -25.17
N GLN A 49 -9.08 16.21 -25.85
CA GLN A 49 -10.26 17.04 -25.58
C GLN A 49 -11.30 16.34 -24.69
N LEU A 50 -11.04 15.10 -24.26
CA LEU A 50 -11.94 14.39 -23.36
C LEU A 50 -11.72 14.79 -21.90
N ALA A 51 -12.81 14.93 -21.17
CA ALA A 51 -12.88 15.11 -19.74
C ALA A 51 -13.83 14.06 -19.12
N VAL A 52 -13.53 13.68 -17.89
CA VAL A 52 -14.34 12.81 -17.04
C VAL A 52 -15.11 13.70 -16.07
N HIS A 53 -16.43 13.59 -16.11
CA HIS A 53 -17.34 14.20 -15.16
C HIS A 53 -17.96 13.14 -14.26
N ILE A 54 -17.84 13.34 -12.94
CA ILE A 54 -18.50 12.51 -11.93
C ILE A 54 -19.65 13.33 -11.36
N SER A 55 -20.87 12.87 -11.59
CA SER A 55 -22.11 13.54 -11.19
C SER A 55 -22.97 12.63 -10.31
N ALA A 56 -23.69 13.24 -9.36
CA ALA A 56 -24.87 12.64 -8.76
C ALA A 56 -26.05 12.70 -9.75
N ASP A 57 -27.16 12.04 -9.43
CA ASP A 57 -28.36 11.99 -10.29
C ASP A 57 -28.93 13.36 -10.66
N THR A 58 -28.73 14.36 -9.80
CA THR A 58 -29.23 15.73 -10.01
C THR A 58 -28.17 16.75 -9.64
N GLY A 59 -27.85 17.65 -10.57
CA GLY A 59 -26.96 18.80 -10.34
C GLY A 59 -25.74 18.86 -11.25
N PRO A 60 -24.90 19.90 -11.11
CA PRO A 60 -23.64 19.99 -11.84
C PRO A 60 -22.68 18.87 -11.41
N PRO A 61 -21.74 18.46 -12.27
CA PRO A 61 -20.76 17.44 -11.92
C PRO A 61 -19.89 17.91 -10.74
N ILE A 62 -19.74 17.01 -9.77
CA ILE A 62 -19.05 17.22 -8.49
C ILE A 62 -17.54 17.20 -8.69
N LEU A 63 -17.07 16.28 -9.55
CA LEU A 63 -15.68 16.21 -9.97
C LEU A 63 -15.59 16.33 -11.48
N ARG A 64 -14.62 17.10 -11.93
CA ARG A 64 -14.24 17.24 -13.33
C ARG A 64 -12.74 17.02 -13.43
N GLY A 65 -12.31 16.22 -14.39
CA GLY A 65 -10.90 16.00 -14.66
C GLY A 65 -10.69 15.77 -16.14
N ARG A 66 -9.61 16.31 -16.70
CA ARG A 66 -9.24 16.02 -18.09
C ARG A 66 -8.69 14.60 -18.18
N LEU A 67 -9.07 13.88 -19.22
CA LEU A 67 -8.55 12.55 -19.49
C LEU A 67 -7.22 12.69 -20.22
N THR A 68 -6.17 12.09 -19.67
CA THR A 68 -4.83 12.09 -20.27
C THR A 68 -4.49 10.66 -20.68
N SER A 69 -4.06 10.47 -21.93
CA SER A 69 -3.58 9.17 -22.40
C SER A 69 -2.15 8.95 -21.94
N ARG A 70 -1.85 7.75 -21.43
CA ARG A 70 -0.50 7.29 -21.16
C ARG A 70 -0.30 5.90 -21.73
N LEU A 71 0.83 5.71 -22.39
CA LEU A 71 1.26 4.40 -22.87
C LEU A 71 1.86 3.65 -21.68
N LEU A 72 1.25 2.54 -21.31
CA LEU A 72 1.71 1.67 -20.23
C LEU A 72 2.43 0.46 -20.83
N PRO A 73 3.55 0.01 -20.26
CA PRO A 73 4.13 -1.27 -20.59
C PRO A 73 3.12 -2.38 -20.25
N ASP A 74 3.05 -3.44 -21.06
CA ASP A 74 2.11 -4.57 -20.88
C ASP A 74 2.21 -5.24 -19.50
N ALA A 75 3.33 -5.05 -18.78
CA ALA A 75 3.56 -5.54 -17.42
C ALA A 75 2.89 -4.69 -16.31
N ALA A 76 2.31 -3.53 -16.63
CA ALA A 76 1.59 -2.67 -15.68
C ALA A 76 0.14 -3.15 -15.48
N GLY A 77 -0.02 -4.35 -14.91
CA GLY A 77 -1.30 -5.07 -14.88
C GLY A 77 -2.44 -4.47 -14.05
N THR A 78 -2.21 -3.43 -13.22
CA THR A 78 -3.20 -2.99 -12.21
C THR A 78 -3.47 -1.47 -12.15
N GLY A 79 -3.06 -0.70 -13.16
CA GLY A 79 -3.23 0.76 -13.14
C GLY A 79 -2.41 1.44 -12.04
N PRO A 80 -2.59 2.75 -11.82
CA PRO A 80 -1.79 3.50 -10.84
C PRO A 80 -2.13 3.15 -9.40
N ALA A 81 -1.10 3.10 -8.56
CA ALA A 81 -1.23 3.17 -7.11
C ALA A 81 -1.56 4.61 -6.68
N LEU A 82 -2.63 4.79 -5.91
CA LEU A 82 -3.00 6.10 -5.35
C LEU A 82 -2.21 6.35 -4.06
N LEU A 83 -1.45 7.43 -4.02
CA LEU A 83 -0.70 7.82 -2.84
C LEU A 83 -1.53 8.65 -1.88
N HIS A 84 -1.58 8.18 -0.64
CA HIS A 84 -2.26 8.83 0.45
C HIS A 84 -1.29 9.66 1.28
N ARG A 85 -1.78 10.79 1.77
CA ARG A 85 -1.04 11.64 2.69
C ARG A 85 -0.85 10.94 4.03
N THR A 86 0.36 11.03 4.56
CA THR A 86 0.62 10.60 5.94
C THR A 86 0.23 11.70 6.94
N GLY A 87 -0.16 11.31 8.15
CA GLY A 87 -0.49 12.25 9.22
C GLY A 87 0.71 13.02 9.80
N GLN A 88 1.93 12.76 9.32
CA GLN A 88 3.17 13.27 9.91
C GLN A 88 3.45 14.75 9.57
N VAL A 89 2.91 15.26 8.46
CA VAL A 89 3.19 16.64 8.00
C VAL A 89 1.90 17.40 7.69
N ARG A 90 1.84 18.68 8.09
CA ARG A 90 0.77 19.62 7.71
C ARG A 90 0.98 20.13 6.28
N LEU A 91 0.46 19.38 5.31
CA LEU A 91 0.47 19.69 3.87
C LEU A 91 -0.86 20.32 3.42
N PRO A 92 -0.89 20.97 2.25
CA PRO A 92 -2.15 21.39 1.62
C PRO A 92 -3.12 20.20 1.47
N ALA A 93 -4.42 20.43 1.67
CA ALA A 93 -5.43 19.38 1.62
C ALA A 93 -5.55 18.71 0.23
N ALA A 94 -5.08 19.37 -0.82
CA ALA A 94 -5.15 18.91 -2.20
C ALA A 94 -3.92 18.10 -2.65
N MET A 95 -2.97 17.77 -1.77
CA MET A 95 -1.78 17.03 -2.18
C MET A 95 -2.09 15.52 -2.30
N ALA A 96 -1.93 14.98 -3.51
CA ALA A 96 -2.13 13.56 -3.81
C ALA A 96 -1.17 13.12 -4.92
N GLY A 97 -0.82 11.84 -4.95
CA GLY A 97 0.07 11.28 -5.97
C GLY A 97 -0.50 10.05 -6.64
N LEU A 98 -0.02 9.76 -7.84
CA LEU A 98 -0.23 8.51 -8.56
C LEU A 98 1.13 7.91 -8.90
N ALA A 99 1.25 6.60 -8.87
CA ALA A 99 2.47 5.91 -9.27
C ALA A 99 2.20 4.65 -10.08
N TRP A 100 3.04 4.42 -11.08
CA TRP A 100 3.05 3.25 -11.93
C TRP A 100 4.40 2.56 -11.80
N LEU A 101 4.37 1.22 -11.71
CA LEU A 101 5.56 0.39 -11.62
C LEU A 101 5.37 -0.81 -12.54
N SER A 102 6.43 -1.22 -13.24
CA SER A 102 6.44 -2.41 -14.09
C SER A 102 7.83 -3.03 -14.13
N VAL A 103 7.88 -4.36 -14.22
CA VAL A 103 9.13 -5.10 -14.40
C VAL A 103 9.16 -5.71 -15.79
N ASP A 104 10.26 -5.53 -16.51
CA ASP A 104 10.43 -6.07 -17.86
C ASP A 104 11.05 -7.49 -17.87
N SER A 105 11.23 -8.06 -19.06
CA SER A 105 11.86 -9.36 -19.24
C SER A 105 13.36 -9.40 -18.90
N LEU A 106 14.01 -8.24 -18.80
CA LEU A 106 15.40 -8.09 -18.38
C LEU A 106 15.52 -7.86 -16.86
N CYS A 107 14.41 -8.01 -16.13
CA CYS A 107 14.32 -7.83 -14.68
C CYS A 107 14.59 -6.40 -14.21
N GLY A 108 14.50 -5.41 -15.11
CA GLY A 108 14.57 -4.01 -14.76
C GLY A 108 13.23 -3.47 -14.30
N LEU A 109 13.26 -2.60 -13.29
CA LEU A 109 12.09 -1.94 -12.73
C LEU A 109 11.97 -0.53 -13.30
N TYR A 110 10.91 -0.30 -14.06
CA TYR A 110 10.49 1.04 -14.47
C TYR A 110 9.49 1.59 -13.47
N TYR A 111 9.60 2.88 -13.16
CA TYR A 111 8.63 3.57 -12.35
C TYR A 111 8.35 4.98 -12.90
N GLU A 112 7.12 5.42 -12.71
CA GLU A 112 6.69 6.77 -13.01
C GLU A 112 5.73 7.26 -11.93
N THR A 113 5.83 8.52 -11.55
CA THR A 113 5.06 9.11 -10.47
C THR A 113 4.59 10.50 -10.85
N VAL A 114 3.41 10.88 -10.38
CA VAL A 114 2.84 12.21 -10.57
C VAL A 114 2.31 12.69 -9.24
N VAL A 115 2.71 13.89 -8.81
CA VAL A 115 2.21 14.52 -7.59
C VAL A 115 1.50 15.81 -7.94
N THR A 116 0.31 15.97 -7.37
CA THR A 116 -0.50 17.19 -7.49
C THR A 116 -0.53 17.90 -6.13
N GLY A 117 -0.73 19.21 -6.11
CA GLY A 117 -1.02 19.95 -4.87
C GLY A 117 0.17 20.46 -4.04
N GLY A 118 1.33 20.73 -4.64
CA GLY A 118 2.43 21.44 -3.98
C GLY A 118 3.72 21.48 -4.81
N ASN A 119 4.68 22.34 -4.45
CA ASN A 119 6.00 22.42 -5.09
C ASN A 119 6.94 21.31 -4.59
N ALA A 120 6.51 20.05 -4.52
CA ALA A 120 7.28 18.96 -3.91
C ALA A 120 8.65 18.73 -4.59
N ARG A 121 8.77 19.08 -5.87
CA ARG A 121 9.91 18.76 -6.76
C ARG A 121 11.32 19.11 -6.28
N SER A 122 11.52 20.11 -5.40
CA SER A 122 12.87 20.55 -4.99
C SER A 122 13.33 20.06 -3.60
N TRP A 123 12.46 19.38 -2.85
CA TRP A 123 12.71 19.04 -1.44
C TRP A 123 12.16 17.67 -1.04
N SER A 124 11.90 16.81 -2.01
CA SER A 124 11.48 15.43 -1.77
C SER A 124 12.16 14.45 -2.70
N SER A 125 12.34 13.21 -2.25
CA SER A 125 12.81 12.10 -3.08
C SER A 125 11.92 10.88 -2.93
N TRP A 126 11.90 10.06 -3.98
CA TRP A 126 11.11 8.84 -4.03
C TRP A 126 11.86 7.65 -3.47
N TRP A 127 11.17 6.83 -2.69
CA TRP A 127 11.72 5.65 -2.03
C TRP A 127 10.84 4.43 -2.24
N LEU A 128 11.48 3.29 -2.49
CA LEU A 128 10.86 1.98 -2.49
C LEU A 128 11.26 1.25 -1.21
N GLU A 129 10.27 0.95 -0.36
CA GLU A 129 10.45 0.17 0.86
C GLU A 129 9.94 -1.25 0.62
N THR A 130 10.81 -2.25 0.81
CA THR A 130 10.45 -3.66 0.65
C THR A 130 10.61 -4.39 1.98
N HIS A 131 9.53 -4.94 2.51
CA HIS A 131 9.56 -5.68 3.79
C HIS A 131 9.81 -7.19 3.59
N ALA A 132 10.48 -7.58 2.50
CA ALA A 132 10.79 -8.98 2.21
C ALA A 132 12.14 -9.37 2.84
N GLY A 133 12.11 -10.19 3.88
CA GLY A 133 13.26 -10.97 4.35
C GLY A 133 14.15 -10.30 5.39
N THR A 134 15.29 -10.94 5.64
CA THR A 134 16.38 -10.44 6.51
C THR A 134 17.12 -9.24 5.90
N GLU A 135 16.89 -8.96 4.62
CA GLU A 135 17.51 -7.89 3.83
C GLU A 135 16.49 -6.87 3.30
N GLY A 136 15.31 -6.79 3.91
CA GLY A 136 14.33 -5.76 3.58
C GLY A 136 14.91 -4.37 3.84
N GLY A 137 14.94 -3.54 2.80
CA GLY A 137 15.56 -2.21 2.81
C GLY A 137 14.70 -1.16 2.13
N ALA A 138 14.96 0.10 2.48
CA ALA A 138 14.44 1.25 1.77
C ALA A 138 15.49 1.71 0.75
N ARG A 139 15.11 1.77 -0.53
CA ARG A 139 15.95 2.24 -1.63
C ARG A 139 15.46 3.57 -2.15
N GLU A 140 16.36 4.52 -2.39
CA GLU A 140 16.04 5.75 -3.10
C GLU A 140 15.92 5.49 -4.60
N LEU A 141 14.80 5.88 -5.19
CA LEU A 141 14.52 5.78 -6.62
C LEU A 141 14.97 7.06 -7.36
N GLY A 142 14.90 8.21 -6.69
CA GLY A 142 15.29 9.51 -7.24
C GLY A 142 14.10 10.37 -7.66
N GLY A 143 14.02 10.67 -8.97
CA GLY A 143 13.09 11.64 -9.56
C GLY A 143 11.66 11.12 -9.79
N GLU A 144 10.84 11.88 -10.52
CA GLU A 144 9.44 11.53 -10.79
C GLU A 144 9.31 10.33 -11.74
N GLU A 145 10.34 10.03 -12.53
CA GLU A 145 10.40 8.88 -13.44
C GLU A 145 11.82 8.29 -13.42
N GLY A 146 11.94 7.00 -13.70
CA GLY A 146 13.25 6.38 -13.80
C GLY A 146 13.23 4.87 -14.04
N TRP A 147 14.44 4.32 -14.11
CA TRP A 147 14.68 2.91 -14.33
C TRP A 147 15.73 2.39 -13.34
N LEU A 148 15.45 1.23 -12.76
CA LEU A 148 16.38 0.49 -11.91
C LEU A 148 16.80 -0.80 -12.65
N LEU A 149 18.06 -0.84 -13.09
CA LEU A 149 18.60 -1.94 -13.92
C LEU A 149 18.70 -3.26 -13.18
N GLU A 150 19.07 -3.23 -11.90
CA GLU A 150 19.32 -4.44 -11.09
C GLU A 150 18.62 -4.31 -9.73
N PRO A 151 17.29 -4.50 -9.67
CA PRO A 151 16.58 -4.65 -8.41
C PRO A 151 17.03 -5.96 -7.73
N ALA A 152 17.10 -5.97 -6.41
CA ALA A 152 17.41 -7.17 -5.66
C ALA A 152 16.28 -8.21 -5.84
N ALA A 153 16.62 -9.50 -5.80
CA ALA A 153 15.63 -10.57 -5.94
C ALA A 153 14.52 -10.48 -4.86
N ALA A 154 14.84 -9.99 -3.66
CA ALA A 154 13.87 -9.72 -2.60
C ALA A 154 12.93 -8.55 -2.95
N GLU A 155 13.40 -7.52 -3.66
CA GLU A 155 12.59 -6.38 -4.10
C GLU A 155 11.58 -6.81 -5.17
N LEU A 156 12.04 -7.58 -6.16
CA LEU A 156 11.21 -8.16 -7.21
C LEU A 156 10.14 -9.09 -6.64
N LEU A 157 10.53 -9.91 -5.66
CA LEU A 157 9.60 -10.77 -4.95
C LEU A 157 8.56 -9.98 -4.16
N ALA A 158 8.98 -8.93 -3.44
CA ALA A 158 8.08 -8.05 -2.70
C ALA A 158 7.07 -7.38 -3.62
N LEU A 159 7.51 -6.88 -4.77
CA LEU A 159 6.64 -6.30 -5.79
C LEU A 159 5.66 -7.33 -6.38
N HIS A 160 6.12 -8.55 -6.64
CA HIS A 160 5.30 -9.64 -7.18
C HIS A 160 4.17 -10.09 -6.25
N VAL A 161 4.34 -9.96 -4.93
CA VAL A 161 3.29 -10.31 -3.94
C VAL A 161 2.56 -9.09 -3.39
N GLY A 162 2.87 -7.87 -3.88
CA GLY A 162 2.29 -6.64 -3.37
C GLY A 162 2.69 -6.32 -1.92
N ALA A 163 3.93 -6.64 -1.54
CA ALA A 163 4.55 -6.38 -0.24
C ALA A 163 5.61 -5.26 -0.25
N ALA A 164 5.44 -4.31 -1.17
CA ALA A 164 6.27 -3.11 -1.28
C ALA A 164 5.46 -1.84 -1.02
N TYR A 165 6.12 -0.81 -0.49
CA TYR A 165 5.58 0.53 -0.34
C TYR A 165 6.37 1.51 -1.19
N LEU A 166 5.66 2.42 -1.83
CA LEU A 166 6.26 3.59 -2.45
C LEU A 166 6.00 4.81 -1.57
N GLU A 167 7.06 5.55 -1.30
CA GLU A 167 7.06 6.68 -0.39
C GLU A 167 7.67 7.92 -1.04
N LEU A 168 6.99 9.05 -0.88
CA LEU A 168 7.60 10.36 -1.10
C LEU A 168 8.11 10.86 0.24
N ARG A 169 9.42 11.01 0.40
CA ARG A 169 10.04 11.49 1.64
C ARG A 169 10.46 12.94 1.50
N ALA A 170 10.41 13.72 2.58
CA ALA A 170 10.99 15.07 2.58
C ALA A 170 12.53 14.99 2.59
N ARG A 171 13.19 16.15 2.48
CA ARG A 171 14.65 16.29 2.46
C ARG A 171 15.38 15.64 3.63
N ASP A 172 14.72 15.42 4.76
CA ASP A 172 15.31 14.74 5.92
C ASP A 172 15.37 13.21 5.76
N ASN A 173 14.83 12.66 4.65
CA ASN A 173 14.76 11.22 4.33
C ASN A 173 14.06 10.36 5.38
N VAL A 174 13.38 10.98 6.35
CA VAL A 174 12.70 10.33 7.48
C VAL A 174 11.21 10.66 7.46
N THR A 175 10.85 11.90 7.16
CA THR A 175 9.44 12.28 7.11
C THR A 175 8.81 11.81 5.81
N VAL A 176 7.90 10.84 5.93
CA VAL A 176 7.12 10.35 4.79
C VAL A 176 5.98 11.33 4.56
N ILE A 177 5.85 11.86 3.35
CA ILE A 177 4.84 12.85 2.94
C ILE A 177 3.63 12.14 2.34
N LEU A 178 3.89 11.28 1.36
CA LEU A 178 2.91 10.46 0.67
C LEU A 178 3.37 8.99 0.75
N ARG A 179 2.44 8.07 0.95
CA ARG A 179 2.70 6.63 0.99
C ARG A 179 1.59 5.87 0.26
N THR A 180 1.97 4.83 -0.47
CA THR A 180 1.04 3.83 -1.00
C THR A 180 1.61 2.44 -0.87
N ARG A 181 0.74 1.46 -0.69
CA ARG A 181 1.06 0.06 -1.00
C ARG A 181 1.13 -0.08 -2.51
N VAL A 182 2.20 -0.68 -3.02
CA VAL A 182 2.31 -1.00 -4.44
C VAL A 182 1.37 -2.18 -4.71
N PRO A 183 0.44 -2.07 -5.68
CA PRO A 183 -0.42 -3.19 -6.05
C PRO A 183 0.44 -4.36 -6.55
N GLN A 184 -0.11 -5.57 -6.53
CA GLN A 184 0.60 -6.73 -7.04
C GLN A 184 0.95 -6.53 -8.51
N ILE A 185 2.24 -6.46 -8.85
CA ILE A 185 2.69 -6.33 -10.24
C ILE A 185 3.12 -7.69 -10.80
N SER A 186 2.93 -7.87 -12.11
CA SER A 186 3.34 -9.10 -12.79
C SER A 186 4.84 -9.07 -13.05
N VAL A 187 5.61 -9.75 -12.22
CA VAL A 187 7.06 -9.94 -12.39
C VAL A 187 7.30 -11.24 -13.15
N PRO A 188 8.12 -11.25 -14.22
CA PRO A 188 8.46 -12.47 -14.94
C PRO A 188 9.08 -13.52 -13.99
N PRO A 189 8.71 -14.80 -14.10
CA PRO A 189 9.22 -15.84 -13.21
C PRO A 189 10.74 -16.03 -13.31
N SER A 190 11.35 -15.67 -14.44
CA SER A 190 12.82 -15.64 -14.63
C SER A 190 13.53 -14.64 -13.73
N CYS A 191 12.82 -13.63 -13.23
CA CYS A 191 13.35 -12.56 -12.38
C CYS A 191 13.14 -12.82 -10.89
N LEU A 192 12.38 -13.85 -10.54
CA LEU A 192 12.12 -14.23 -9.16
C LEU A 192 13.23 -15.16 -8.65
N PRO A 193 13.62 -15.06 -7.36
CA PRO A 193 14.65 -15.93 -6.81
C PRO A 193 14.26 -17.41 -6.97
N ALA A 194 15.18 -18.20 -7.52
CA ALA A 194 15.01 -19.64 -7.60
C ALA A 194 14.91 -20.24 -6.19
N VAL A 195 13.99 -21.18 -6.03
CA VAL A 195 13.84 -21.95 -4.78
C VAL A 195 15.15 -22.72 -4.54
N PRO A 196 15.75 -22.67 -3.34
CA PRO A 196 16.86 -23.58 -3.00
C PRO A 196 16.34 -25.01 -3.10
N GLY A 197 16.77 -25.72 -4.14
CA GLY A 197 16.25 -27.04 -4.53
C GLY A 197 16.13 -27.27 -6.04
N THR A 198 16.26 -26.24 -6.88
CA THR A 198 16.27 -26.38 -8.35
C THR A 198 17.38 -25.55 -9.02
N SER A 199 18.60 -25.71 -8.54
CA SER A 199 19.79 -25.78 -9.41
C SER A 199 20.41 -27.13 -9.03
N ASP A 200 20.64 -28.08 -9.93
CA ASP A 200 21.47 -27.92 -11.10
C ASP A 200 20.95 -28.82 -12.23
N ASN A 201 20.72 -28.26 -13.41
CA ASN A 201 20.70 -29.04 -14.66
C ASN A 201 21.78 -28.46 -15.61
N GLU A 202 23.01 -28.34 -15.10
CA GLU A 202 24.13 -28.72 -15.97
C GLU A 202 24.01 -30.23 -16.21
N LEU A 203 24.18 -30.64 -17.47
CA LEU A 203 24.00 -32.01 -17.91
C LEU A 203 24.88 -32.99 -17.09
N SER A 204 24.26 -33.76 -16.20
CA SER A 204 24.83 -35.03 -15.73
C SER A 204 24.07 -36.17 -16.41
N ALA A 205 24.78 -36.90 -17.28
CA ALA A 205 24.25 -37.86 -18.25
C ALA A 205 23.71 -39.18 -17.67
N LYS A 206 23.04 -39.16 -16.50
CA LYS A 206 22.40 -40.35 -15.92
C LYS A 206 21.16 -39.98 -15.10
N TYR A 207 20.04 -39.70 -15.74
CA TYR A 207 18.74 -39.89 -15.08
C TYR A 207 17.64 -40.24 -16.09
N THR A 208 17.03 -41.40 -15.90
CA THR A 208 15.83 -41.87 -16.62
C THR A 208 14.58 -41.21 -16.02
N PRO A 209 13.63 -40.71 -16.83
CA PRO A 209 12.47 -40.01 -16.31
C PRO A 209 11.40 -40.99 -15.81
N GLY A 210 10.90 -40.75 -14.60
CA GLY A 210 9.59 -41.23 -14.15
C GLY A 210 8.54 -40.12 -14.35
N PRO A 211 7.28 -40.46 -14.70
CA PRO A 211 6.24 -39.47 -14.96
C PRO A 211 5.58 -38.99 -13.65
N LEU A 212 4.87 -37.85 -13.74
CA LEU A 212 4.11 -37.13 -12.69
C LEU A 212 4.98 -36.07 -11.96
N GLU A 213 4.68 -34.78 -11.87
CA GLU A 213 3.42 -34.04 -12.04
C GLU A 213 3.68 -32.53 -12.12
N ASP A 214 2.76 -31.83 -12.78
CA ASP A 214 2.76 -30.43 -13.23
C ASP A 214 2.35 -29.42 -12.14
N GLN A 215 2.97 -29.40 -10.95
CA GLN A 215 2.48 -28.57 -9.81
C GLN A 215 3.56 -27.84 -8.98
N MET A 216 4.44 -27.04 -9.60
CA MET A 216 5.53 -26.37 -8.88
C MET A 216 5.61 -24.84 -9.09
N THR A 217 4.49 -24.17 -9.35
CA THR A 217 4.39 -22.69 -9.34
C THR A 217 3.80 -22.14 -8.04
N ASP A 218 3.17 -22.99 -7.21
CA ASP A 218 2.41 -22.57 -6.02
C ASP A 218 3.28 -22.48 -4.73
N TYR A 219 4.44 -23.15 -4.71
CA TYR A 219 5.25 -23.29 -3.48
C TYR A 219 5.96 -22.00 -3.03
N SER A 220 6.32 -21.12 -3.97
CA SER A 220 7.00 -19.85 -3.68
C SER A 220 6.05 -18.79 -3.14
N LEU A 221 4.85 -18.68 -3.73
CA LEU A 221 3.77 -17.81 -3.25
C LEU A 221 3.25 -18.29 -1.88
N PHE A 222 3.14 -19.61 -1.71
CA PHE A 222 2.79 -20.20 -0.43
C PHE A 222 3.82 -19.86 0.66
N ARG A 223 5.13 -19.89 0.37
CA ARG A 223 6.16 -19.50 1.35
C ARG A 223 6.08 -18.03 1.78
N LEU A 224 5.78 -17.09 0.89
CA LEU A 224 5.60 -15.68 1.28
C LEU A 224 4.31 -15.47 2.07
N ASN A 225 3.21 -16.06 1.60
CA ASN A 225 1.95 -16.00 2.34
C ASN A 225 2.09 -16.62 3.73
N VAL A 226 2.90 -17.66 3.90
CA VAL A 226 3.13 -18.29 5.21
C VAL A 226 4.11 -17.48 6.06
N ASN A 227 5.12 -16.85 5.46
CA ASN A 227 6.18 -16.18 6.20
C ASN A 227 5.88 -14.72 6.57
N TYR A 228 4.81 -14.12 6.04
CA TYR A 228 4.47 -12.72 6.29
C TYR A 228 2.98 -12.51 6.54
N CYS A 229 2.66 -11.71 7.54
CA CYS A 229 1.30 -11.26 7.82
C CYS A 229 1.13 -9.80 7.42
N THR A 230 0.00 -9.46 6.79
CA THR A 230 -0.34 -8.08 6.49
C THR A 230 -1.38 -7.57 7.49
N GLN A 231 -1.11 -6.46 8.16
CA GLN A 231 -2.10 -5.77 8.99
C GLN A 231 -1.97 -4.24 8.81
N ARG A 232 -3.08 -3.58 8.42
CA ARG A 232 -3.16 -2.13 8.16
C ARG A 232 -1.94 -1.57 7.42
N ASP A 233 -1.65 -2.17 6.27
CA ASP A 233 -0.55 -1.75 5.40
C ASP A 233 0.84 -1.81 6.06
N LYS A 234 1.04 -2.80 6.94
CA LYS A 234 2.35 -3.19 7.48
C LYS A 234 2.54 -4.69 7.34
N PHE A 235 3.77 -5.10 7.07
CA PHE A 235 4.15 -6.52 6.99
C PHE A 235 4.92 -6.91 8.24
N TYR A 236 4.56 -8.08 8.76
CA TYR A 236 5.19 -8.67 9.93
C TYR A 236 5.70 -10.05 9.56
N LYS A 237 6.95 -10.34 9.89
CA LYS A 237 7.56 -11.65 9.65
C LYS A 237 6.90 -12.72 10.52
N LEU A 238 6.99 -13.97 10.10
CA LEU A 238 6.57 -15.11 10.90
C LEU A 238 7.19 -15.05 12.30
N GLY A 239 6.36 -15.11 13.33
CA GLY A 239 6.76 -14.98 14.74
C GLY A 239 7.01 -13.55 15.22
N GLU A 240 7.01 -12.55 14.33
CA GLU A 240 7.11 -11.14 14.73
C GLU A 240 5.86 -10.73 15.52
N THR A 241 6.08 -9.92 16.56
CA THR A 241 5.04 -9.47 17.48
C THR A 241 4.97 -7.95 17.46
N TRP A 242 3.76 -7.39 17.39
CA TRP A 242 3.53 -5.96 17.37
C TRP A 242 2.29 -5.58 18.18
N THR A 243 2.14 -4.28 18.47
CA THR A 243 0.97 -3.76 19.20
C THR A 243 0.18 -2.85 18.28
N ASP A 244 -1.08 -3.19 18.07
CA ASP A 244 -2.06 -2.35 17.41
C ASP A 244 -2.66 -1.36 18.41
N THR A 245 -2.34 -0.07 18.24
CA THR A 245 -2.79 1.02 19.12
C THR A 245 -4.24 1.46 18.89
N GLU A 246 -4.82 1.15 17.73
CA GLU A 246 -6.20 1.49 17.39
C GLU A 246 -7.18 0.50 18.02
N THR A 247 -6.91 -0.80 17.91
CA THR A 247 -7.73 -1.85 18.56
C THR A 247 -7.24 -2.23 19.95
N CYS A 248 -6.10 -1.68 20.40
CA CYS A 248 -5.44 -2.05 21.64
C CYS A 248 -5.23 -3.56 21.74
N SER A 249 -4.69 -4.17 20.69
CA SER A 249 -4.39 -5.59 20.65
C SER A 249 -2.90 -5.84 20.45
N LYS A 250 -2.39 -6.90 21.07
CA LYS A 250 -1.05 -7.42 20.83
C LYS A 250 -1.19 -8.54 19.81
N CYS A 251 -0.54 -8.38 18.67
CA CYS A 251 -0.62 -9.29 17.55
C CYS A 251 0.71 -9.99 17.32
N TRP A 252 0.67 -11.20 16.77
CA TRP A 252 1.83 -11.92 16.27
C TRP A 252 1.49 -12.66 14.99
N CYS A 253 2.49 -12.86 14.14
CA CYS A 253 2.28 -13.48 12.85
C CYS A 253 2.42 -15.01 12.94
N VAL A 254 1.39 -15.75 12.52
CA VAL A 254 1.41 -17.22 12.46
C VAL A 254 0.96 -17.67 11.07
N LEU A 255 1.90 -18.21 10.30
CA LEU A 255 1.68 -18.81 8.99
C LEU A 255 0.82 -17.92 8.07
N GLY A 256 1.17 -16.63 7.98
CA GLY A 256 0.44 -15.66 7.15
C GLY A 256 -0.75 -14.98 7.78
N MET A 257 -1.21 -15.48 8.92
CA MET A 257 -2.37 -14.94 9.62
C MET A 257 -1.94 -14.17 10.87
N PRO A 258 -2.32 -12.88 11.01
CA PRO A 258 -2.13 -12.15 12.25
C PRO A 258 -3.06 -12.74 13.31
N ARG A 259 -2.47 -13.21 14.42
CA ARG A 259 -3.18 -13.63 15.62
C ARG A 259 -3.07 -12.52 16.65
N CYS A 260 -4.21 -12.00 17.10
CA CYS A 260 -4.25 -10.84 17.98
C CYS A 260 -5.02 -11.14 19.26
N GLU A 261 -4.50 -10.67 20.38
CA GLU A 261 -5.16 -10.71 21.68
C GLU A 261 -5.34 -9.30 22.23
N PRO A 262 -6.47 -8.99 22.87
CA PRO A 262 -6.68 -7.67 23.47
C PRO A 262 -5.68 -7.43 24.60
N VAL A 263 -5.07 -6.25 24.62
CA VAL A 263 -4.18 -5.84 25.70
C VAL A 263 -5.00 -5.64 26.97
N GLN A 264 -4.72 -6.47 27.97
CA GLN A 264 -5.32 -6.34 29.29
C GLN A 264 -4.65 -5.19 30.05
N CYS A 265 -5.36 -4.07 30.17
CA CYS A 265 -4.87 -2.93 30.94
C CYS A 265 -5.15 -3.14 32.44
N PRO A 266 -4.19 -2.78 33.31
CA PRO A 266 -4.43 -2.81 34.75
C PRO A 266 -5.57 -1.84 35.12
N PRO A 267 -6.43 -2.20 36.08
CA PRO A 267 -7.48 -1.30 36.55
C PRO A 267 -6.84 -0.07 37.20
N VAL A 268 -7.21 1.10 36.71
CA VAL A 268 -6.76 2.40 37.25
C VAL A 268 -7.89 3.01 38.06
N ASN A 269 -7.65 3.29 39.34
CA ASN A 269 -8.55 4.07 40.19
C ASN A 269 -7.94 5.46 40.38
N CYS A 270 -8.37 6.41 39.54
CA CYS A 270 -7.91 7.79 39.59
C CYS A 270 -9.02 8.70 40.18
N LEU A 271 -8.64 9.73 40.95
CA LEU A 271 -9.56 10.79 41.40
C LEU A 271 -9.92 11.79 40.28
N VAL A 272 -9.14 11.78 39.19
CA VAL A 272 -9.17 12.72 38.05
C VAL A 272 -9.36 11.90 36.77
N PRO A 273 -9.95 12.45 35.67
CA PRO A 273 -10.13 11.71 34.42
C PRO A 273 -8.86 11.04 33.90
N THR A 274 -9.01 9.77 33.53
CA THR A 274 -8.00 8.98 32.82
C THR A 274 -7.83 9.50 31.40
N ILE A 275 -6.59 9.61 30.94
CA ILE A 275 -6.27 9.90 29.54
C ILE A 275 -5.65 8.66 28.89
N LYS A 276 -5.93 8.44 27.61
CA LYS A 276 -5.18 7.50 26.75
C LYS A 276 -4.14 8.31 25.97
N PRO A 277 -2.85 8.24 26.32
CA PRO A 277 -1.82 8.97 25.59
C PRO A 277 -1.75 8.54 24.12
N PRO A 278 -1.42 9.44 23.17
CA PRO A 278 -1.26 9.07 21.78
C PRO A 278 -0.16 8.01 21.64
N GLY A 279 -0.48 6.90 20.97
CA GLY A 279 0.43 5.76 20.81
C GLY A 279 0.45 4.76 21.98
N GLN A 280 -0.31 4.98 23.06
CA GLN A 280 -0.43 4.03 24.16
C GLN A 280 -1.81 3.36 24.18
N CYS A 281 -1.85 2.08 24.55
CA CYS A 281 -3.10 1.33 24.64
C CYS A 281 -3.84 1.58 25.96
N CYS A 282 -3.09 1.73 27.06
CA CYS A 282 -3.68 1.78 28.39
C CYS A 282 -3.87 3.21 28.90
N PRO A 283 -4.97 3.48 29.63
CA PRO A 283 -5.21 4.75 30.26
C PRO A 283 -4.24 4.98 31.43
N ILE A 284 -3.84 6.23 31.63
CA ILE A 284 -3.06 6.68 32.80
C ILE A 284 -3.80 7.81 33.53
N CYS A 285 -3.56 7.92 34.85
CA CYS A 285 -4.04 9.06 35.62
C CYS A 285 -3.25 10.31 35.21
N THR A 286 -3.95 11.44 35.13
CA THR A 286 -3.40 12.75 34.79
C THR A 286 -2.62 13.42 35.94
N SER A 287 -2.58 12.80 37.14
CA SER A 287 -1.87 13.30 38.33
C SER A 287 -1.32 12.16 39.20
N LEU A 288 -0.22 12.42 39.90
CA LEU A 288 0.66 11.50 40.64
C LEU A 288 0.16 11.10 42.04
N ASP A 289 -1.14 11.22 42.33
CA ASP A 289 -1.71 10.74 43.60
C ASP A 289 -2.22 9.30 43.44
N CYS A 290 -1.30 8.39 43.19
CA CYS A 290 -1.57 6.95 43.23
C CYS A 290 -1.77 6.51 44.69
N VAL A 291 -3.01 6.25 45.10
CA VAL A 291 -3.24 5.37 46.27
C VAL A 291 -2.98 3.94 45.80
N VAL A 292 -1.72 3.53 45.87
CA VAL A 292 -1.36 2.12 45.77
C VAL A 292 -2.16 1.40 46.86
N GLY A 293 -3.05 0.50 46.46
CA GLY A 293 -3.80 -0.36 47.37
C GLY A 293 -2.86 -1.25 48.17
N ALA A 294 -2.31 -0.71 49.26
CA ALA A 294 -1.57 -1.47 50.24
C ALA A 294 -2.54 -2.48 50.87
N ARG A 295 -2.36 -3.75 50.52
CA ARG A 295 -2.94 -4.85 51.29
C ARG A 295 -2.52 -4.66 52.75
N ARG A 296 -3.47 -4.28 53.61
CA ARG A 296 -3.25 -4.23 55.06
C ARG A 296 -2.89 -5.65 55.52
N ARG A 297 -1.61 -5.90 55.79
CA ARG A 297 -1.20 -6.99 56.70
C ARG A 297 -1.57 -6.50 58.10
N THR A 298 -2.62 -7.08 58.67
CA THR A 298 -2.92 -6.93 60.09
C THR A 298 -1.90 -7.75 60.87
N GLU A 299 -0.79 -7.14 61.29
CA GLU A 299 0.04 -7.68 62.36
C GLU A 299 -0.65 -7.40 63.70
N ARG A 300 -0.92 -8.48 64.44
CA ARG A 300 -1.49 -8.47 65.79
C ARG A 300 -0.30 -8.35 66.77
N PRO A 301 -0.29 -7.41 67.74
CA PRO A 301 0.83 -7.30 68.68
C PRO A 301 0.79 -8.42 69.72
N PRO A 302 1.93 -8.80 70.32
CA PRO A 302 1.98 -9.85 71.33
C PRO A 302 1.36 -9.35 72.65
N ALA A 303 0.56 -10.20 73.27
CA ALA A 303 0.02 -9.97 74.60
C ALA A 303 1.15 -10.03 75.65
N ARG A 304 0.99 -9.18 76.66
CA ARG A 304 1.91 -8.93 77.78
C ARG A 304 1.90 -10.08 78.79
#